data_AF-A0A368FY56-F1
#
_entry.id   AF-A0A368FY56-F1
#
_cell.length_a   1.000
_cell.length_b   1.000
_cell.length_c   1.000
_cell.angle_alpha   90.00
_cell.angle_beta   90.00
_cell.angle_gamma   90.00
#
_symmetry.space_group_name_H-M   'P 1'
#
loop_
_entity.id
_entity.type
_entity.pdbx_description
1 polymer ?
#
loop_
_entity_poly.entity_id
_entity_poly.type
_entity_poly.pdbx_seq_one_letter_code
_entity_poly.pdbx_strand_id
1 'polypeptide(L)'
;MYNSFLTNCDGMLFPHGFKYSLSTRRDEHDFNEFLQSLTDYLHRHVVRVFRETQITLEEYSFLKTLILFSGVLPLTDAGNEVVLRARRKYAALLSEYITTTRPDLTSDKQMERVTLLFGIIPHMM
;
A
#
# COMPACT_ATOMS: atom_id res chain seq x y z
N MET A 1 -7.12 1.80 -2.07
CA MET A 1 -6.54 0.57 -2.67
C MET A 1 -6.78 -0.70 -1.86
N TYR A 2 -6.54 -0.74 -0.54
CA TYR A 2 -6.82 -1.94 0.27
C TYR A 2 -8.28 -2.41 0.19
N ASN A 3 -9.25 -1.48 0.24
CA ASN A 3 -10.66 -1.81 0.03
C ASN A 3 -10.95 -2.39 -1.36
N SER A 4 -10.25 -1.92 -2.40
CA SER A 4 -10.36 -2.48 -3.74
C SER A 4 -9.80 -3.91 -3.79
N PHE A 5 -8.70 -4.17 -3.09
CA PHE A 5 -8.15 -5.52 -2.92
C PHE A 5 -9.14 -6.44 -2.21
N LEU A 6 -9.66 -6.04 -1.03
CA LEU A 6 -10.59 -6.85 -0.23
C LEU A 6 -11.88 -7.22 -0.96
N THR A 7 -12.42 -6.30 -1.77
CA THR A 7 -13.68 -6.51 -2.50
C THR A 7 -13.46 -7.07 -3.91
N ASN A 8 -12.22 -7.39 -4.27
CA ASN A 8 -11.81 -7.72 -5.64
C ASN A 8 -12.35 -6.74 -6.69
N CYS A 9 -12.41 -5.46 -6.32
CA CYS A 9 -12.93 -4.40 -7.17
C CYS A 9 -11.91 -4.04 -8.25
N ASP A 10 -12.32 -4.19 -9.51
CA ASP A 10 -11.57 -3.73 -10.68
C ASP A 10 -11.71 -2.21 -10.87
N GLY A 11 -11.03 -1.48 -9.98
CA GLY A 11 -11.11 -0.02 -9.90
C GLY A 11 -10.80 0.52 -8.50
N MET A 12 -11.13 1.77 -8.26
CA MET A 12 -10.92 2.43 -6.97
C MET A 12 -12.23 2.51 -6.20
N LEU A 13 -12.25 1.92 -4.99
CA LEU A 13 -13.35 2.07 -4.06
C LEU A 13 -13.03 3.17 -3.03
N PHE A 14 -13.83 4.22 -3.04
CA PHE A 14 -13.73 5.36 -2.15
C PHE A 14 -14.52 5.14 -0.86
N PRO A 15 -14.27 5.94 0.19
CA PRO A 15 -15.17 6.04 1.33
C PRO A 15 -16.62 6.30 0.87
N HIS A 16 -17.59 5.77 1.59
CA HIS A 16 -19.04 5.89 1.30
C HIS A 16 -19.57 5.10 0.10
N GLY A 17 -18.77 4.18 -0.45
CA GLY A 17 -19.24 3.23 -1.47
C GLY A 17 -19.19 3.73 -2.90
N PHE A 18 -18.69 4.95 -3.13
CA PHE A 18 -18.42 5.43 -4.48
C PHE A 18 -17.29 4.60 -5.12
N LYS A 19 -17.50 4.14 -6.36
CA LYS A 19 -16.54 3.32 -7.10
C LYS A 19 -16.22 3.98 -8.43
N TYR A 20 -14.94 4.13 -8.72
CA TYR A 20 -14.45 4.44 -10.05
C TYR A 20 -13.95 3.15 -10.72
N SER A 21 -14.53 2.75 -11.85
CA SER A 21 -14.23 1.48 -12.51
C SER A 21 -13.12 1.65 -13.55
N LEU A 22 -12.21 0.69 -13.66
CA LEU A 22 -11.25 0.69 -14.78
C LEU A 22 -11.92 0.35 -16.12
N SER A 23 -13.12 -0.22 -16.08
CA SER A 23 -13.94 -0.52 -17.24
C SER A 23 -14.72 0.69 -17.79
N THR A 24 -14.68 1.84 -17.12
CA THR A 24 -15.40 3.06 -17.53
C THR A 24 -14.87 3.55 -18.88
N ARG A 25 -15.77 3.70 -19.85
CA ARG A 25 -15.43 4.12 -21.21
C ARG A 25 -15.37 5.65 -21.34
N ARG A 26 -14.63 6.15 -22.32
CA ARG A 26 -14.41 7.60 -22.55
C ARG A 26 -15.70 8.38 -22.83
N ASP A 27 -16.72 7.71 -23.34
CA ASP A 27 -18.05 8.24 -23.66
C ASP A 27 -19.00 8.29 -22.44
N GLU A 28 -18.62 7.70 -21.31
CA GLU A 28 -19.42 7.73 -20.09
C GLU A 28 -19.28 9.08 -19.37
N HIS A 29 -20.39 9.57 -18.79
CA HIS A 29 -20.45 10.86 -18.09
C HIS A 29 -19.45 10.97 -16.92
N ASP A 30 -19.21 9.84 -16.25
CA ASP A 30 -18.35 9.76 -15.07
C ASP A 30 -16.88 9.51 -15.42
N PHE A 31 -16.54 9.43 -16.73
CA PHE A 31 -15.18 9.23 -17.18
C PHE A 31 -14.31 10.43 -16.82
N ASN A 32 -13.18 10.14 -16.19
CA ASN A 32 -12.18 11.14 -15.88
C ASN A 32 -10.80 10.59 -16.22
N GLU A 33 -10.14 11.18 -17.21
CA GLU A 33 -8.86 10.69 -17.73
C GLU A 33 -7.76 10.62 -16.67
N PHE A 34 -7.75 11.58 -15.74
CA PHE A 34 -6.81 11.58 -14.62
C PHE A 34 -7.12 10.43 -13.65
N LEU A 35 -8.37 10.24 -13.23
CA LEU A 35 -8.76 9.15 -12.35
C LEU A 35 -8.54 7.78 -13.01
N GLN A 36 -8.76 7.66 -14.32
CA GLN A 36 -8.45 6.45 -15.07
C GLN A 36 -6.96 6.11 -14.95
N SER A 37 -6.10 7.08 -15.26
CA SER A 37 -4.64 6.92 -15.26
C SER A 37 -4.11 6.63 -13.86
N LEU A 38 -4.59 7.36 -12.86
CA LEU A 38 -4.24 7.19 -11.46
C LEU A 38 -4.67 5.81 -10.94
N THR A 39 -5.92 5.42 -11.21
CA THR A 39 -6.46 4.13 -10.76
C THR A 39 -5.68 2.99 -11.38
N ASP A 40 -5.38 3.07 -12.68
CA ASP A 40 -4.62 2.05 -13.39
C ASP A 40 -3.19 1.93 -12.84
N TYR A 41 -2.51 3.06 -12.61
CA TYR A 41 -1.20 3.09 -11.98
C TYR A 41 -1.21 2.43 -10.59
N LEU A 42 -2.15 2.81 -9.71
CA LEU A 42 -2.27 2.24 -8.38
C LEU A 42 -2.62 0.74 -8.41
N HIS A 43 -3.40 0.29 -9.39
CA HIS A 43 -3.64 -1.14 -9.58
C HIS A 43 -2.37 -1.90 -9.97
N ARG A 44 -1.65 -1.39 -10.97
CA ARG A 44 -0.42 -2.00 -11.48
C ARG A 44 0.68 -2.09 -10.42
N HIS A 45 0.81 -1.07 -9.58
CA HIS A 45 1.91 -0.97 -8.62
C HIS A 45 1.56 -1.40 -7.20
N VAL A 46 0.31 -1.24 -6.75
CA VAL A 46 -0.09 -1.49 -5.35
C VAL A 46 -1.01 -2.69 -5.23
N VAL A 47 -2.13 -2.72 -5.96
CA VAL A 47 -3.11 -3.83 -5.84
C VAL A 47 -2.51 -5.14 -6.33
N ARG A 48 -1.69 -5.11 -7.38
CA ARG A 48 -0.94 -6.27 -7.84
C ARG A 48 -0.12 -6.89 -6.71
N VAL A 49 0.66 -6.08 -5.99
CA VAL A 49 1.48 -6.55 -4.86
C VAL A 49 0.61 -7.10 -3.73
N PHE A 50 -0.51 -6.43 -3.39
CA PHE A 50 -1.46 -6.96 -2.40
C PHE A 50 -2.01 -8.33 -2.78
N ARG A 51 -2.30 -8.56 -4.07
CA ARG A 51 -2.77 -9.85 -4.58
C ARG A 51 -1.65 -10.90 -4.61
N GLU A 52 -0.46 -10.56 -5.08
CA GLU A 52 0.69 -11.47 -5.13
C GLU A 52 1.10 -11.94 -3.73
N THR A 53 1.09 -11.01 -2.77
CA THR A 53 1.43 -11.32 -1.39
C THR A 53 0.25 -11.89 -0.60
N GLN A 54 -1.00 -11.72 -1.02
CA GLN A 54 -2.17 -11.94 -0.16
C GLN A 54 -1.95 -11.23 1.18
N ILE A 55 -1.78 -9.91 1.11
CA ILE A 55 -1.43 -9.09 2.27
C ILE A 55 -2.45 -9.28 3.41
N THR A 56 -1.95 -9.44 4.64
CA THR A 56 -2.82 -9.53 5.82
C THR A 56 -3.22 -8.15 6.33
N LEU A 57 -4.22 -8.09 7.21
CA LEU A 57 -4.65 -6.84 7.82
C LEU A 57 -3.53 -6.21 8.67
N GLU A 58 -2.74 -7.04 9.34
CA GLU A 58 -1.63 -6.64 10.20
C GLU A 58 -0.48 -6.06 9.36
N GLU A 59 -0.08 -6.74 8.29
CA GLU A 59 0.92 -6.24 7.34
C GLU A 59 0.48 -4.91 6.71
N TYR A 60 -0.79 -4.83 6.29
CA TYR A 60 -1.36 -3.59 5.78
C TYR A 60 -1.35 -2.47 6.82
N SER A 61 -1.61 -2.78 8.09
CA SER A 61 -1.58 -1.81 9.19
C SER A 61 -0.17 -1.24 9.39
N PHE A 62 0.86 -2.10 9.37
CA PHE A 62 2.26 -1.66 9.40
C PHE A 62 2.61 -0.78 8.20
N LEU A 63 2.21 -1.17 6.99
CA LEU A 63 2.46 -0.37 5.79
C LEU A 63 1.78 1.00 5.85
N LYS A 64 0.54 1.05 6.33
CA LYS A 64 -0.18 2.32 6.53
C LYS A 64 0.55 3.23 7.52
N THR A 65 1.07 2.67 8.61
CA THR A 65 1.89 3.43 9.58
C THR A 65 3.21 3.89 8.98
N LEU A 66 3.87 3.08 8.16
CA LEU A 66 5.09 3.48 7.46
C LEU A 66 4.85 4.61 6.47
N ILE A 67 3.75 4.57 5.71
CA ILE A 67 3.34 5.64 4.79
C ILE A 67 3.08 6.93 5.58
N LEU A 68 2.37 6.85 6.72
CA LEU A 68 2.12 8.00 7.59
C LEU A 68 3.42 8.70 8.01
N PHE A 69 4.46 7.94 8.37
CA PHE A 69 5.77 8.47 8.76
C PHE A 69 6.71 8.76 7.59
N SER A 70 6.25 8.62 6.35
CA SER A 70 7.04 8.96 5.17
C SER A 70 6.61 10.29 4.53
N GLY A 71 5.54 10.91 5.02
CA GLY A 71 5.04 12.20 4.53
C GLY A 71 6.00 13.37 4.76
N VAL A 72 5.97 14.34 3.84
CA VAL A 72 6.79 15.56 3.90
C VAL A 72 6.02 16.63 4.67
N LEU A 73 5.97 16.51 6.00
CA LEU A 73 5.48 17.57 6.86
C LEU A 73 6.65 18.47 7.28
N PRO A 74 6.50 19.81 7.28
CA PRO A 74 7.53 20.69 7.81
C PRO A 74 7.59 20.51 9.33
N LEU A 75 8.56 19.72 9.78
CA LEU A 75 8.82 19.46 11.19
C LEU A 75 10.11 20.15 11.62
N THR A 76 10.22 20.43 12.91
CA THR A 76 11.50 20.79 13.53
C THR A 76 12.47 19.60 13.44
N ASP A 77 13.77 19.85 13.61
CA ASP A 77 14.78 18.78 13.60
C ASP A 77 14.47 17.68 14.65
N ALA A 78 14.02 18.08 15.84
CA ALA A 78 13.58 17.14 16.87
C ALA A 78 12.36 16.32 16.42
N GLY A 79 11.41 16.94 15.70
CA GLY A 79 10.26 16.25 15.12
C GLY A 79 10.67 15.25 14.05
N ASN A 80 11.58 15.62 13.15
CA ASN A 80 12.13 14.75 12.12
C ASN A 80 12.82 13.51 12.74
N GLU A 81 13.61 13.68 13.79
CA GLU A 81 14.25 12.57 14.50
C GLU A 81 13.24 11.60 15.11
N VAL A 82 12.14 12.11 15.69
CA VAL A 82 11.07 11.28 16.23
C VAL A 82 10.39 10.47 15.13
N VAL A 83 10.07 11.09 13.99
CA VAL A 83 9.45 10.42 12.85
C VAL A 83 10.38 9.39 12.23
N LEU A 84 11.66 9.71 12.06
CA LEU A 84 12.67 8.76 11.54
C LEU A 84 12.82 7.54 12.46
N ARG A 85 12.85 7.76 13.79
CA ARG A 85 12.89 6.67 14.77
C ARG A 85 11.64 5.80 14.70
N ALA A 86 10.47 6.41 14.61
CA ALA A 86 9.21 5.68 14.46
C ALA A 86 9.22 4.84 13.18
N ARG A 87 9.60 5.43 12.04
CA ARG A 87 9.70 4.73 10.75
C ARG A 87 10.63 3.52 10.82
N ARG A 88 11.83 3.66 11.40
CA ARG A 88 12.77 2.54 11.59
C ARG A 88 12.17 1.44 12.46
N LYS A 89 11.50 1.81 13.56
CA LYS A 89 10.86 0.85 14.46
C LYS A 89 9.76 0.05 13.76
N TYR A 90 8.85 0.72 13.07
CA TYR A 90 7.76 0.03 12.36
C TYR A 90 8.26 -0.77 11.15
N ALA A 91 9.36 -0.35 10.53
CA ALA A 91 9.99 -1.12 9.45
C ALA A 91 10.55 -2.44 9.98
N ALA A 92 11.28 -2.41 11.10
CA ALA A 92 11.78 -3.60 11.76
C ALA A 92 10.64 -4.53 12.21
N LEU A 93 9.57 -3.97 12.78
CA LEU A 93 8.39 -4.74 13.20
C LEU A 93 7.70 -5.46 12.04
N LEU A 94 7.57 -4.83 10.87
CA LEU A 94 7.00 -5.50 9.70
C LEU A 94 7.87 -6.69 9.25
N SER A 95 9.18 -6.50 9.19
CA SER A 95 10.11 -7.58 8.84
C SER A 95 10.04 -8.73 9.85
N GLU A 96 10.08 -8.41 11.15
CA GLU A 96 9.96 -9.40 12.22
C GLU A 96 8.62 -10.14 12.16
N TYR A 97 7.51 -9.41 11.98
CA TYR A 97 6.17 -9.98 11.83
C TYR A 97 6.11 -10.97 10.68
N ILE A 98 6.66 -10.64 9.51
CA ILE A 98 6.68 -11.55 8.35
C ILE A 98 7.48 -12.81 8.67
N THR A 99 8.68 -12.67 9.24
CA THR A 99 9.52 -13.84 9.57
C THR A 99 8.90 -14.76 10.61
N THR A 100 8.11 -14.22 11.54
CA THR A 100 7.49 -14.99 12.64
C THR A 100 6.15 -15.61 12.24
N THR A 101 5.33 -14.91 11.46
CA THR A 101 3.98 -15.36 11.09
C THR A 101 3.93 -16.18 9.81
N ARG A 102 5.00 -16.16 9.00
CA ARG A 102 5.10 -16.95 7.76
C ARG A 102 6.23 -17.99 7.80
N PRO A 103 6.25 -18.90 8.79
CA PRO A 103 7.24 -19.97 8.83
C PRO A 103 7.05 -20.99 7.68
N ASP A 104 5.91 -20.93 6.98
CA ASP A 104 5.62 -21.68 5.76
C ASP A 104 6.52 -21.29 4.58
N LEU A 105 7.06 -20.07 4.59
CA LEU A 105 7.89 -19.53 3.52
C LEU A 105 9.38 -19.77 3.78
N THR A 106 10.15 -20.00 2.72
CA THR A 106 11.62 -19.98 2.81
C THR A 106 12.13 -18.57 3.13
N SER A 107 13.33 -18.46 3.68
CA SER A 107 13.94 -17.15 4.00
C SER A 107 13.99 -16.22 2.78
N ASP A 108 14.31 -16.75 1.59
CA ASP A 108 14.31 -15.98 0.35
C ASP A 108 12.91 -15.44 0.00
N LYS A 109 11.87 -16.26 0.18
CA LYS A 109 10.48 -15.85 -0.07
C LYS A 109 9.97 -14.85 0.96
N GLN A 110 10.41 -14.96 2.22
CA GLN A 110 10.13 -13.95 3.24
C GLN A 110 10.79 -12.60 2.87
N MET A 111 12.05 -12.64 2.42
CA MET A 111 12.78 -11.43 2.00
C MET A 111 12.17 -10.80 0.73
N GLU A 112 11.77 -11.60 -0.24
CA GLU A 112 11.05 -11.16 -1.44
C GLU A 112 9.74 -10.44 -1.04
N ARG A 113 8.96 -11.04 -0.14
CA ARG A 113 7.73 -10.44 0.40
C ARG A 113 8.00 -9.09 1.07
N VAL A 114 9.01 -9.02 1.94
CA VAL A 114 9.44 -7.78 2.59
C VAL A 114 9.76 -6.72 1.52
N THR A 115 10.57 -7.07 0.53
CA THR A 115 10.98 -6.16 -0.55
C THR A 115 9.78 -5.64 -1.34
N LEU A 116 8.84 -6.51 -1.71
CA LEU A 116 7.62 -6.13 -2.41
C LEU A 116 6.76 -5.16 -1.58
N LEU A 117 6.56 -5.45 -0.29
CA LEU A 117 5.75 -4.61 0.59
C LEU A 117 6.41 -3.25 0.89
N PHE A 118 7.73 -3.17 1.04
CA PHE A 118 8.40 -1.87 1.13
C PHE A 118 8.38 -1.12 -0.21
N GLY A 119 8.44 -1.85 -1.32
CA GLY A 119 8.43 -1.31 -2.68
C GLY A 119 7.13 -0.57 -3.05
N ILE A 120 6.01 -0.82 -2.37
CA ILE A 120 4.77 -0.07 -2.63
C ILE A 120 4.73 1.33 -2.01
N ILE A 121 5.58 1.62 -1.01
CA ILE A 121 5.52 2.88 -0.25
C ILE A 121 5.69 4.10 -1.17
N PRO A 122 6.66 4.17 -2.09
CA PRO A 122 6.82 5.32 -2.98
C PRO A 122 5.64 5.55 -3.94
N HIS A 123 4.83 4.51 -4.20
CA HIS A 123 3.64 4.62 -5.05
C HIS A 123 2.40 5.15 -4.29
N MET A 124 2.51 5.31 -2.97
CA MET A 124 1.43 5.71 -2.06
C MET A 124 1.71 7.05 -1.36
N MET A 125 2.83 7.70 -1.68
CA MET A 125 3.18 9.07 -1.26
C MET A 125 2.95 10.04 -2.41
#